data_AF-A0A9D1L6G1-F1
#
_entry.id   AF-A0A9D1L6G1-F1
#
_cell.length_a   1.000
_cell.length_b   1.000
_cell.length_c   1.000
_cell.angle_alpha   90.00
_cell.angle_beta   90.00
_cell.angle_gamma   90.00
#
_symmetry.space_group_name_H-M   'P 1'
#
loop_
_entity.id
_entity.type
_entity.pdbx_description
1 polymer ?
#
loop_
_entity_poly.entity_id
_entity_poly.type
_entity_poly.pdbx_seq_one_letter_code
_entity_poly.pdbx_strand_id
1 'polypeptide(L)'
;MALGILLILFVVMSVISILGLLFMYLVKDERKKKLIFYVMAVWGMAVAVLGAMSLPENYVTSQAVAWGLGALSVAALIINLTGKKEAAGRLAQLLITVSVVGGVLKIFFFI
;
A
#
# COMPACT_ATOMS: atom_id res chain seq x y z
N MET A 1 -26.57 -5.08 -8.81
CA MET A 1 -25.58 -6.12 -9.18
C MET A 1 -24.12 -5.65 -9.02
N ALA A 2 -23.78 -4.38 -9.29
CA ALA A 2 -22.41 -3.85 -9.12
C ALA A 2 -21.90 -3.79 -7.65
N LEU A 3 -22.79 -3.52 -6.68
CA LEU A 3 -22.40 -3.44 -5.26
C LEU A 3 -21.82 -4.76 -4.71
N GLY A 4 -22.32 -5.91 -5.17
CA GLY A 4 -21.77 -7.20 -4.77
C GLY A 4 -20.33 -7.41 -5.28
N ILE A 5 -20.05 -6.97 -6.50
CA ILE A 5 -18.71 -7.06 -7.10
C ILE A 5 -17.73 -6.12 -6.38
N LEU A 6 -18.15 -4.90 -6.05
CA LEU A 6 -17.35 -3.96 -5.26
C LEU A 6 -17.04 -4.50 -3.86
N LEU A 7 -18.02 -5.16 -3.22
CA LEU A 7 -17.82 -5.78 -1.90
C LEU A 7 -16.86 -6.97 -1.97
N ILE A 8 -16.91 -7.78 -3.03
CA ILE A 8 -15.94 -8.85 -3.25
C ILE A 8 -14.54 -8.26 -3.46
N LEU A 9 -14.41 -7.22 -4.28
CA LEU A 9 -13.13 -6.55 -4.52
C LEU A 9 -12.57 -5.96 -3.21
N PHE A 10 -13.42 -5.38 -2.38
CA PHE A 10 -13.06 -4.90 -1.05
C PHE A 10 -12.45 -6.01 -0.20
N VAL A 11 -13.18 -7.11 -0.02
CA VAL A 11 -12.73 -8.24 0.80
C VAL A 11 -11.39 -8.77 0.28
N VAL A 12 -11.24 -8.94 -1.03
CA VAL A 12 -9.99 -9.40 -1.64
C VAL A 12 -8.85 -8.43 -1.35
N MET A 13 -9.04 -7.12 -1.56
CA MET A 13 -8.00 -6.13 -1.30
C MET A 13 -7.62 -6.06 0.18
N SER A 14 -8.58 -6.14 1.09
CA SER A 14 -8.32 -6.16 2.53
C SER A 14 -7.56 -7.41 2.95
N VAL A 15 -7.96 -8.59 2.47
CA VAL A 15 -7.27 -9.86 2.77
C VAL A 15 -5.84 -9.84 2.27
N ILE A 16 -5.60 -9.41 1.02
CA ILE A 16 -4.25 -9.29 0.45
C ILE A 16 -3.40 -8.32 1.28
N SER A 17 -3.97 -7.16 1.64
CA SER A 17 -3.26 -6.14 2.41
C SER A 17 -2.90 -6.63 3.82
N ILE A 18 -3.85 -7.23 4.54
CA ILE A 18 -3.65 -7.72 5.91
C ILE A 18 -2.64 -8.87 5.90
N LEU A 19 -2.81 -9.88 5.04
CA LEU A 19 -1.90 -11.02 4.96
C LEU A 19 -0.50 -10.59 4.51
N GLY A 20 -0.41 -9.72 3.52
CA GLY A 20 0.87 -9.21 3.02
C GLY A 20 1.64 -8.42 4.07
N LEU A 21 0.96 -7.54 4.82
CA LEU A 21 1.57 -6.82 5.95
C LEU A 21 1.96 -7.78 7.07
N LEU A 22 1.10 -8.73 7.45
CA LEU A 22 1.43 -9.76 8.45
C LEU A 22 2.71 -10.51 8.07
N PHE A 23 2.78 -11.03 6.83
CA PHE A 23 3.97 -11.73 6.36
C PHE A 23 5.21 -10.85 6.34
N MET A 24 5.08 -9.56 6.02
CA MET A 24 6.20 -8.62 6.04
C MET A 24 6.85 -8.48 7.43
N TYR A 25 6.05 -8.60 8.50
CA TYR A 25 6.53 -8.51 9.88
C TYR A 25 6.88 -9.86 10.53
N LEU A 26 6.18 -10.95 10.14
CA LEU A 26 6.31 -12.25 10.78
C LEU A 26 7.41 -13.13 10.18
N VAL A 27 7.74 -12.92 8.90
CA VAL A 27 8.76 -13.73 8.20
C VAL A 27 10.16 -13.35 8.66
N LYS A 28 10.86 -14.34 9.23
CA LYS A 28 12.25 -14.19 9.73
C LYS A 28 13.32 -14.36 8.65
N ASP A 29 13.00 -15.08 7.58
CA ASP A 29 13.91 -15.30 6.45
C ASP A 29 14.09 -13.99 5.66
N GLU A 30 15.32 -13.47 5.63
CA GLU A 30 15.63 -12.18 5.00
C GLU A 30 15.31 -12.14 3.51
N ARG A 31 15.51 -13.24 2.77
CA ARG A 31 15.22 -13.27 1.33
C ARG A 31 13.73 -13.19 1.08
N LYS A 32 12.95 -13.98 1.82
CA LYS A 32 11.49 -13.97 1.74
C LYS A 32 10.91 -12.65 2.19
N LYS A 33 11.43 -12.08 3.29
CA LYS A 33 11.03 -10.78 3.81
C LYS A 33 11.27 -9.67 2.79
N LYS A 34 12.43 -9.69 2.11
CA LYS A 34 12.75 -8.72 1.05
C LYS A 34 11.81 -8.87 -0.15
N LEU A 35 11.49 -10.10 -0.56
CA LEU A 35 10.51 -10.35 -1.62
C LEU A 35 9.12 -9.81 -1.25
N ILE A 36 8.63 -10.13 -0.05
CA ILE A 36 7.33 -9.66 0.45
C ILE A 36 7.29 -8.14 0.49
N PHE A 37 8.37 -7.49 0.94
CA PHE A 37 8.48 -6.04 0.94
C PHE A 37 8.30 -5.45 -0.47
N TYR A 38 8.99 -5.98 -1.49
CA TYR A 38 8.83 -5.49 -2.86
C TYR A 38 7.41 -5.69 -3.40
N VAL A 39 6.82 -6.86 -3.13
CA VAL A 39 5.43 -7.15 -3.50
C VAL A 39 4.48 -6.15 -2.85
N MET A 40 4.66 -5.87 -1.56
CA MET A 40 3.82 -4.93 -0.82
C MET A 40 4.02 -3.48 -1.26
N ALA A 41 5.22 -3.10 -1.69
CA ALA A 41 5.46 -1.77 -2.27
C ALA A 41 4.71 -1.61 -3.59
N VAL A 42 4.76 -2.62 -4.47
CA VAL A 42 3.99 -2.63 -5.72
C VAL A 42 2.49 -2.62 -5.43
N TRP A 43 2.05 -3.40 -4.46
CA TRP A 43 0.66 -3.42 -4.02
C TRP A 43 0.17 -2.06 -3.51
N GLY A 44 0.94 -1.39 -2.65
CA GLY A 44 0.61 -0.04 -2.15
C GLY A 44 0.50 1.00 -3.27
N MET A 45 1.37 0.91 -4.29
CA MET A 45 1.26 1.74 -5.49
C MET A 45 -0.02 1.43 -6.30
N ALA A 46 -0.35 0.15 -6.48
CA ALA A 46 -1.57 -0.26 -7.19
C ALA A 46 -2.84 0.24 -6.47
N VAL A 47 -2.88 0.12 -5.14
CA VAL A 47 -3.97 0.66 -4.32
C VAL A 47 -4.11 2.17 -4.50
N ALA A 48 -3.00 2.92 -4.53
CA ALA A 48 -3.03 4.37 -4.77
C ALA A 48 -3.59 4.73 -6.15
N VAL A 49 -3.16 4.02 -7.19
CA VAL A 49 -3.64 4.21 -8.58
C VAL A 49 -5.15 3.94 -8.67
N LEU A 50 -5.61 2.83 -8.11
CA LEU A 50 -7.05 2.51 -8.04
C LEU A 50 -7.82 3.59 -7.27
N GLY A 51 -7.26 4.05 -6.15
CA GLY A 51 -7.83 5.11 -5.33
C GLY A 51 -7.93 6.46 -6.02
N ALA A 52 -6.99 6.79 -6.90
CA ALA A 52 -6.99 8.02 -7.69
C ALA A 52 -7.94 7.93 -8.90
N MET A 53 -7.92 6.81 -9.63
CA MET A 53 -8.79 6.59 -10.81
C MET A 53 -10.27 6.43 -10.45
N SER A 54 -10.58 5.99 -9.23
CA SER A 54 -11.97 5.87 -8.76
C SER A 54 -12.65 7.22 -8.48
N LEU A 55 -11.89 8.32 -8.38
CA LEU A 55 -12.42 9.65 -8.08
C LEU A 55 -12.73 10.44 -9.36
N PRO A 56 -13.75 11.32 -9.35
CA PRO A 56 -13.94 12.28 -10.43
C PRO A 56 -12.76 13.25 -10.55
N GLU A 57 -12.47 13.70 -11.76
CA GLU A 57 -11.31 14.57 -12.03
C GLU A 57 -11.32 15.90 -11.26
N ASN A 58 -12.50 16.40 -10.87
CA ASN A 58 -12.60 17.65 -10.10
C ASN A 58 -12.18 17.53 -8.63
N TYR A 59 -12.04 16.31 -8.09
CA TYR A 59 -11.69 16.05 -6.69
C TYR A 59 -10.17 16.07 -6.47
N VAL A 60 -9.53 17.19 -6.81
CA VAL A 60 -8.07 17.37 -6.83
C VAL A 60 -7.44 17.04 -5.48
N THR A 61 -8.06 17.49 -4.38
CA THR A 61 -7.55 17.23 -3.01
C THR A 61 -7.53 15.73 -2.69
N SER A 62 -8.62 15.02 -2.97
CA SER A 62 -8.73 13.58 -2.69
C SER A 62 -7.81 12.75 -3.59
N GLN A 63 -7.62 13.16 -4.85
CA GLN A 63 -6.65 12.54 -5.75
C GLN A 63 -5.21 12.78 -5.28
N ALA A 64 -4.87 14.00 -4.85
CA ALA A 64 -3.56 14.32 -4.32
C ALA A 64 -3.23 13.47 -3.08
N VAL A 65 -4.22 13.23 -2.20
CA VAL A 65 -4.05 12.31 -1.05
C VAL A 65 -3.82 10.87 -1.52
N ALA A 66 -4.59 10.38 -2.50
CA ALA A 66 -4.41 9.03 -3.04
C ALA A 66 -3.01 8.84 -3.64
N TRP A 67 -2.55 9.79 -4.46
CA TRP A 67 -1.21 9.79 -5.02
C TRP A 67 -0.11 9.93 -3.96
N GLY A 68 -0.33 10.77 -2.95
CA GLY A 68 0.59 10.94 -1.82
C GLY A 68 0.78 9.64 -1.04
N LEU A 69 -0.30 8.89 -0.80
CA LEU A 69 -0.22 7.57 -0.19
C LEU A 69 0.58 6.59 -1.06
N GLY A 70 0.40 6.62 -2.38
CA GLY A 70 1.22 5.84 -3.31
C GLY A 70 2.70 6.22 -3.30
N ALA A 71 2.99 7.52 -3.19
CA ALA A 71 4.36 8.04 -3.12
C ALA A 71 5.12 7.53 -1.89
N LEU A 72 4.43 7.23 -0.78
CA LEU A 72 5.05 6.61 0.39
C LEU A 72 5.62 5.21 0.08
N SER A 73 4.96 4.43 -0.79
CA SER A 73 5.48 3.13 -1.24
C SER A 73 6.74 3.28 -2.10
N VAL A 74 6.80 4.32 -2.94
CA VAL A 74 8.01 4.66 -3.73
C VAL A 74 9.14 5.11 -2.80
N ALA A 75 8.85 6.00 -1.85
CA ALA A 75 9.83 6.46 -0.86
C ALA A 75 10.38 5.29 -0.04
N ALA A 76 9.53 4.35 0.37
CA ALA A 76 9.96 3.14 1.06
C ALA A 76 10.95 2.30 0.23
N LEU A 77 10.70 2.15 -1.08
CA LEU A 77 11.61 1.44 -1.97
C LEU A 77 12.97 2.13 -2.04
N ILE A 78 12.99 3.45 -2.23
CA ILE A 78 14.22 4.24 -2.31
C ILE A 78 15.01 4.12 -1.01
N ILE A 79 14.35 4.27 0.14
CA ILE A 79 14.98 4.17 1.47
C ILE A 79 15.55 2.77 1.71
N ASN A 80 14.83 1.71 1.32
CA ASN A 80 15.32 0.34 1.50
C ASN A 80 16.49 0.01 0.56
N LEU A 81 16.54 0.59 -0.64
CA LEU A 81 17.63 0.40 -1.60
C LEU A 81 18.90 1.17 -1.25
N THR A 82 18.75 2.36 -0.67
CA THR A 82 19.88 3.27 -0.34
C THR A 82 20.35 3.14 1.10
N GLY A 83 19.46 2.69 2.00
CA GLY A 83 19.71 2.59 3.42
C GLY A 83 20.55 1.38 3.78
N LYS A 84 21.78 1.61 4.25
CA LYS A 84 22.68 0.54 4.71
C LYS A 84 22.41 0.05 6.14
N LYS A 85 21.42 0.61 6.84
CA LYS A 85 21.16 0.37 8.28
C LYS A 85 19.83 -0.33 8.49
N GLU A 86 19.75 -1.20 9.50
CA GLU A 86 18.48 -1.84 9.92
C GLU A 86 17.35 -0.84 10.17
N ALA A 87 17.68 0.35 10.69
CA ALA A 87 16.71 1.42 10.90
C ALA A 87 16.02 1.87 9.61
N ALA A 88 16.76 1.93 8.49
CA ALA A 88 16.18 2.29 7.19
C ALA A 88 15.20 1.22 6.69
N GLY A 89 15.52 -0.06 6.91
CA GLY A 89 14.61 -1.17 6.61
C GLY A 89 13.31 -1.08 7.40
N ARG A 90 13.37 -0.80 8.71
CA ARG A 90 12.18 -0.65 9.55
C ARG A 90 11.34 0.57 9.15
N LEU A 91 11.99 1.70 8.84
CA LEU A 91 11.30 2.91 8.36
C LEU A 91 10.59 2.65 7.03
N ALA A 92 11.25 1.95 6.10
CA ALA A 92 10.65 1.58 4.82
C ALA A 92 9.42 0.66 5.02
N GLN A 93 9.50 -0.29 5.95
CA GLN A 93 8.35 -1.15 6.29
C GLN A 93 7.17 -0.37 6.87
N LEU A 94 7.44 0.61 7.75
CA LEU A 94 6.40 1.49 8.28
C LEU A 94 5.76 2.33 7.19
N LEU A 95 6.55 2.88 6.25
CA LEU A 95 6.05 3.66 5.12
C LEU A 95 5.12 2.83 4.22
N ILE A 96 5.47 1.58 3.91
CA ILE A 96 4.58 0.67 3.17
C ILE A 96 3.29 0.43 3.96
N THR A 97 3.40 0.23 5.27
CA THR A 97 2.23 -0.02 6.12
C THR A 97 1.27 1.16 6.09
N VAL A 98 1.77 2.39 6.26
CA VAL A 98 0.97 3.62 6.17
C VAL A 98 0.39 3.81 4.77
N SER A 99 1.17 3.55 3.73
CA SER A 99 0.73 3.62 2.32
C SER A 99 -0.45 2.69 2.05
N VAL A 100 -0.32 1.41 2.41
CA VAL A 100 -1.31 0.36 2.13
C VAL A 100 -2.55 0.55 3.00
N VAL A 101 -2.38 0.75 4.32
CA VAL A 101 -3.52 0.94 5.23
C VAL A 101 -4.27 2.23 4.88
N GLY A 102 -3.55 3.34 4.69
CA GLY A 102 -4.15 4.61 4.30
C GLY A 102 -4.85 4.53 2.94
N GLY A 103 -4.22 3.88 1.95
CA GLY A 103 -4.78 3.72 0.60
C GLY A 103 -6.07 2.91 0.61
N VAL A 104 -6.07 1.77 1.32
CA VAL A 104 -7.26 0.93 1.50
C VAL A 104 -8.35 1.72 2.23
N LEU A 105 -8.05 2.33 3.38
CA LEU A 105 -9.05 3.10 4.13
C LEU A 105 -9.66 4.25 3.31
N LYS A 106 -8.84 4.96 2.52
CA LYS A 106 -9.32 6.02 1.63
C LYS A 106 -10.30 5.50 0.59
N ILE A 107 -10.02 4.35 -0.03
CA ILE A 107 -10.91 3.74 -1.01
C ILE A 107 -12.27 3.39 -0.39
N PHE A 108 -12.31 2.94 0.86
CA PHE A 108 -13.55 2.41 1.44
C PHE A 108 -14.36 3.41 2.26
N PHE A 109 -13.72 4.36 2.93
CA PHE A 109 -14.41 5.34 3.78
C PHE A 109 -14.52 6.73 3.16
N PHE A 110 -13.77 7.01 2.09
CA PHE A 110 -13.64 8.35 1.50
C PHE A 110 -13.63 8.32 -0.05
N ILE A 111 -14.31 7.32 -0.66
CA ILE A 111 -14.70 7.35 -2.09
C ILE A 111 -15.85 8.33 -2.30
#